data_AF-B9JMW1-F1
#
_entry.id   AF-B9JMW1-F1
#
_cell.length_a   1.000
_cell.length_b   1.000
_cell.length_c   1.000
_cell.angle_alpha   90.00
_cell.angle_beta   90.00
_cell.angle_gamma   90.00
#
_symmetry.space_group_name_H-M   'P 1'
#
loop_
_entity.id
_entity.type
_entity.pdbx_description
1 polymer ?
#
loop_
_entity_poly.entity_id
_entity_poly.type
_entity_poly.pdbx_seq_one_letter_code
_entity_poly.pdbx_strand_id
1 'polypeptide(L)'
;MQITKLRSRILAATFVALVALGTASAANAYSVYRSVNANPGTGVVDWTLASFGVSGTPPTLSFFHNPNDDAARTATPAAQCFVKVYLGELIGPLVGTQVPVGNAGIPTPVSPNPLDHPRPFPWNITFDSIQPGHWSIARAQIVDDTTNAAASRVAAAGFRILATRAGSGVTVINGTLGNCTAQ
;
A
#
# COMPACT_ATOMS: atom_id res chain seq x y z
N MET A 1 82.95 -3.74 -14.49
CA MET A 1 81.99 -3.06 -15.37
C MET A 1 80.99 -4.08 -15.90
N GLN A 2 79.82 -4.19 -15.28
CA GLN A 2 78.49 -4.27 -15.90
C GLN A 2 77.45 -4.58 -14.81
N ILE A 3 76.47 -3.69 -14.75
CA ILE A 3 75.25 -3.70 -13.94
C ILE A 3 74.17 -4.38 -14.77
N THR A 4 73.35 -5.26 -14.17
CA THR A 4 71.89 -5.42 -14.44
C THR A 4 71.34 -6.49 -13.49
N LYS A 5 70.64 -6.16 -12.40
CA LYS A 5 69.21 -5.79 -12.22
C LYS A 5 68.19 -6.93 -12.47
N LEU A 6 67.29 -7.05 -11.47
CA LEU A 6 65.86 -7.44 -11.54
C LEU A 6 65.57 -8.96 -11.60
N ARG A 7 64.68 -9.61 -10.83
CA ARG A 7 63.50 -9.28 -9.98
C ARG A 7 63.38 -10.40 -8.93
N SER A 8 63.43 -10.18 -7.60
CA SER A 8 62.42 -9.64 -6.68
C SER A 8 61.04 -10.33 -6.66
N ARG A 9 60.79 -10.98 -5.51
CA ARG A 9 59.53 -11.01 -4.71
C ARG A 9 58.43 -11.98 -5.11
N ILE A 10 58.42 -13.15 -4.47
CA ILE A 10 57.19 -13.90 -4.18
C ILE A 10 56.73 -13.46 -2.78
N LEU A 11 55.82 -12.50 -2.71
CA LEU A 11 55.15 -12.12 -1.46
C LEU A 11 53.85 -12.93 -1.33
N ALA A 12 53.72 -13.60 -0.18
CA ALA A 12 52.46 -14.17 0.29
C ALA A 12 51.43 -13.07 0.54
N ALA A 13 50.18 -13.32 0.17
CA ALA A 13 49.04 -12.51 0.57
C ALA A 13 47.81 -13.41 0.78
N THR A 14 47.67 -13.93 1.99
CA THR A 14 46.41 -14.47 2.51
C THR A 14 45.56 -13.30 2.98
N PHE A 15 44.49 -13.00 2.25
CA PHE A 15 43.41 -12.11 2.70
C PHE A 15 42.09 -12.83 2.50
N VAL A 16 41.60 -13.50 3.56
CA VAL A 16 40.20 -13.94 3.62
C VAL A 16 39.42 -12.79 4.23
N ALA A 17 38.85 -11.93 3.39
CA ALA A 17 37.87 -10.95 3.81
C ALA A 17 36.54 -11.68 4.05
N LEU A 18 36.18 -11.91 5.32
CA LEU A 18 34.79 -12.18 5.68
C LEU A 18 33.99 -10.92 5.36
N VAL A 19 33.31 -10.91 4.22
CA VAL A 19 32.24 -9.95 3.97
C VAL A 19 31.07 -10.37 4.85
N ALA A 20 30.86 -9.64 5.94
CA ALA A 20 29.65 -9.75 6.72
C ALA A 20 28.44 -9.50 5.79
N LEU A 21 27.57 -10.51 5.67
CA LEU A 21 26.23 -10.38 5.09
C LEU A 21 25.37 -9.51 6.02
N GLY A 22 25.68 -8.22 6.08
CA GLY A 22 24.71 -7.22 6.45
C GLY A 22 23.79 -7.05 5.25
N THR A 23 22.71 -7.82 5.19
CA THR A 23 21.58 -7.45 4.34
C THR A 23 21.10 -6.09 4.82
N ALA A 24 21.65 -5.03 4.22
CA ALA A 24 20.97 -3.75 4.20
C ALA A 24 19.63 -4.04 3.53
N SER A 25 18.60 -4.26 4.35
CA SER A 25 17.22 -4.22 3.86
C SER A 25 17.08 -2.82 3.30
N ALA A 26 17.21 -2.68 1.98
CA ALA A 26 16.85 -1.46 1.30
C ALA A 26 15.45 -1.12 1.80
N ALA A 27 15.30 0.05 2.42
CA ALA A 27 13.99 0.55 2.78
C ALA A 27 13.24 0.74 1.46
N ASN A 28 12.46 -0.27 1.08
CA ASN A 28 11.71 -0.23 -0.15
C ASN A 28 10.42 0.54 0.13
N ALA A 29 9.93 1.27 -0.86
CA ALA A 29 8.64 1.92 -0.79
C ALA A 29 7.58 0.88 -0.44
N TYR A 30 7.05 0.93 0.78
CA TYR A 30 6.10 -0.06 1.29
C TYR A 30 4.70 0.35 0.84
N SER A 31 4.07 -0.43 -0.02
CA SER A 31 2.73 -0.15 -0.51
C SER A 31 1.79 -1.33 -0.30
N VAL A 32 0.52 -1.03 -0.07
CA VAL A 32 -0.55 -2.01 -0.01
C VAL A 32 -1.58 -1.72 -1.08
N TYR A 33 -2.22 -2.78 -1.55
CA TYR A 33 -3.06 -2.75 -2.74
C TYR A 33 -4.45 -3.29 -2.40
N ARG A 34 -5.44 -2.72 -3.05
CA ARG A 34 -6.81 -3.21 -3.04
C ARG A 34 -7.31 -3.28 -4.48
N SER A 35 -7.74 -4.45 -4.90
CA SER A 35 -8.44 -4.61 -6.18
C SER A 35 -9.78 -3.89 -6.14
N VAL A 36 -10.08 -3.14 -7.18
CA VAL A 36 -11.34 -2.39 -7.32
C VAL A 36 -11.94 -2.63 -8.71
N ASN A 37 -13.25 -2.50 -8.79
CA ASN A 37 -13.94 -2.45 -10.08
C ASN A 37 -13.71 -1.08 -10.72
N ALA A 38 -13.86 -1.03 -12.04
CA ALA A 38 -13.77 0.19 -12.82
C ALA A 38 -14.70 0.10 -14.03
N ASN A 39 -15.08 1.26 -14.55
CA ASN A 39 -15.84 1.34 -15.78
C ASN A 39 -14.96 0.85 -16.95
N PRO A 40 -15.35 -0.19 -17.71
CA PRO A 40 -14.51 -0.77 -18.75
C PRO A 40 -14.30 0.17 -19.96
N GLY A 41 -15.20 1.14 -20.18
CA GLY A 41 -15.08 2.12 -21.26
C GLY A 41 -14.16 3.28 -20.93
N THR A 42 -14.09 3.70 -19.66
CA THR A 42 -13.33 4.89 -19.24
C THR A 42 -12.11 4.60 -18.38
N GLY A 43 -12.02 3.42 -17.75
CA GLY A 43 -10.99 3.07 -16.77
C GLY A 43 -11.18 3.74 -15.40
N VAL A 44 -12.24 4.53 -15.22
CA VAL A 44 -12.53 5.21 -13.96
C VAL A 44 -12.92 4.20 -12.90
N VAL A 45 -12.25 4.23 -11.75
CA VAL A 45 -12.58 3.38 -10.60
C VAL A 45 -14.03 3.56 -10.19
N ASP A 46 -14.72 2.44 -9.95
CA ASP A 46 -16.06 2.43 -9.39
C ASP A 46 -15.97 2.72 -7.89
N TRP A 47 -16.20 3.99 -7.52
CA TRP A 47 -16.16 4.49 -6.14
C TRP A 47 -17.43 4.15 -5.36
N THR A 48 -17.76 2.87 -5.28
CA THR A 48 -18.92 2.35 -4.56
C THR A 48 -18.49 1.34 -3.49
N LEU A 49 -19.46 0.94 -2.65
CA LEU A 49 -19.26 -0.11 -1.66
C LEU A 49 -18.83 -1.45 -2.27
N ALA A 50 -19.10 -1.72 -3.56
CA ALA A 50 -18.67 -2.94 -4.22
C ALA A 50 -17.13 -3.01 -4.29
N SER A 51 -16.48 -1.88 -4.58
CA SER A 51 -15.03 -1.77 -4.59
C SER A 51 -14.44 -1.59 -3.19
N PHE A 52 -15.18 -1.01 -2.23
CA PHE A 52 -14.69 -0.65 -0.89
C PHE A 52 -15.44 -1.34 0.26
N GLY A 53 -15.85 -2.59 0.05
CA GLY A 53 -16.54 -3.40 1.06
C GLY A 53 -15.75 -3.53 2.37
N VAL A 54 -16.36 -3.08 3.46
CA VAL A 54 -15.98 -3.34 4.85
C VAL A 54 -16.74 -4.57 5.32
N SER A 55 -16.05 -5.59 5.80
CA SER A 55 -16.68 -6.86 6.21
C SER A 55 -15.80 -7.64 7.20
N GLY A 56 -16.25 -8.82 7.63
CA GLY A 56 -15.54 -9.68 8.57
C GLY A 56 -15.96 -9.50 10.03
N THR A 57 -15.25 -10.16 10.92
CA THR A 57 -15.48 -10.14 12.38
C THR A 57 -14.13 -10.18 13.11
N PRO A 58 -13.60 -9.04 13.59
CA PRO A 58 -14.17 -7.68 13.51
C PRO A 58 -14.21 -7.11 12.07
N PRO A 59 -15.12 -6.15 11.78
CA PRO A 59 -15.27 -5.61 10.43
C PRO A 59 -14.15 -4.65 10.04
N THR A 60 -13.53 -4.88 8.88
CA THR A 60 -12.41 -4.08 8.38
C THR A 60 -12.45 -3.88 6.86
N LEU A 61 -11.75 -2.86 6.37
CA LEU A 61 -11.40 -2.67 4.97
C LEU A 61 -10.00 -3.24 4.69
N SER A 62 -9.92 -4.28 3.88
CA SER A 62 -8.69 -5.01 3.61
C SER A 62 -7.84 -4.44 2.47
N PHE A 63 -6.52 -4.54 2.66
CA PHE A 63 -5.47 -4.27 1.69
C PHE A 63 -4.37 -5.35 1.82
N PHE A 64 -3.60 -5.54 0.76
CA PHE A 64 -2.53 -6.54 0.74
C PHE A 64 -1.22 -5.93 0.27
N HIS A 65 -0.16 -6.13 1.03
CA HIS A 65 1.18 -5.73 0.63
C HIS A 65 1.68 -6.59 -0.53
N ASN A 66 2.24 -5.93 -1.53
CA ASN A 66 3.05 -6.56 -2.58
C ASN A 66 4.33 -5.74 -2.77
N PRO A 67 5.48 -6.36 -3.13
CA PRO A 67 6.75 -5.66 -3.29
C PRO A 67 6.72 -4.54 -4.34
N ASN A 68 5.90 -4.67 -5.38
CA ASN A 68 5.73 -3.70 -6.45
C ASN A 68 4.40 -3.91 -7.19
N ASP A 69 4.10 -3.05 -8.15
CA ASP A 69 2.86 -3.04 -8.93
C ASP A 69 2.71 -4.32 -9.78
N ASP A 70 3.81 -4.87 -10.32
CA ASP A 70 3.79 -6.13 -11.09
C ASP A 70 3.45 -7.34 -10.22
N ALA A 71 3.99 -7.39 -9.01
CA ALA A 71 3.67 -8.42 -8.03
C ALA A 71 2.19 -8.33 -7.60
N ALA A 72 1.66 -7.11 -7.43
CA ALA A 72 0.23 -6.92 -7.14
C ALA A 72 -0.65 -7.44 -8.29
N ARG A 73 -0.31 -7.13 -9.55
CA ARG A 73 -1.01 -7.67 -10.73
C ARG A 73 -0.95 -9.19 -10.80
N THR A 74 0.20 -9.77 -10.48
CA THR A 74 0.40 -11.22 -10.49
C THR A 74 -0.38 -11.92 -9.37
N ALA A 75 -0.43 -11.31 -8.18
CA ALA A 75 -1.15 -11.84 -7.02
C ALA A 75 -2.68 -11.76 -7.18
N THR A 76 -3.19 -10.82 -7.97
CA THR A 76 -4.62 -10.66 -8.23
C THR A 76 -4.90 -10.42 -9.72
N PRO A 77 -4.74 -11.46 -10.57
CA PRO A 77 -4.78 -11.31 -12.03
C PRO A 77 -6.15 -10.91 -12.58
N ALA A 78 -7.23 -11.06 -11.80
CA ALA A 78 -8.58 -10.67 -12.17
C ALA A 78 -8.94 -9.22 -11.82
N ALA A 79 -8.08 -8.48 -11.11
CA ALA A 79 -8.36 -7.11 -10.71
C ALA A 79 -8.44 -6.19 -11.93
N GLN A 80 -9.52 -5.42 -12.06
CA GLN A 80 -9.67 -4.43 -13.14
C GLN A 80 -8.69 -3.27 -12.96
N CYS A 81 -8.71 -2.68 -11.76
CA CYS A 81 -7.78 -1.67 -11.31
C CYS A 81 -7.34 -1.96 -9.88
N PHE A 82 -6.32 -1.26 -9.40
CA PHE A 82 -5.95 -1.27 -7.99
C PHE A 82 -5.94 0.14 -7.43
N VAL A 83 -6.40 0.27 -6.18
CA VAL A 83 -6.00 1.38 -5.31
C VAL A 83 -4.74 0.98 -4.59
N LYS A 84 -3.70 1.79 -4.75
CA LYS A 84 -2.39 1.64 -4.11
C LYS A 84 -2.26 2.70 -3.01
N VAL A 85 -1.90 2.25 -1.81
CA VAL A 85 -1.64 3.11 -0.65
C VAL A 85 -0.17 2.99 -0.28
N TYR A 86 0.55 4.10 -0.34
CA TYR A 86 1.93 4.20 0.12
C TYR A 86 1.97 4.36 1.63
N LEU A 87 2.70 3.48 2.31
CA LEU A 87 2.84 3.43 3.76
C LEU A 87 4.22 3.92 4.25
N GLY A 88 5.02 4.51 3.37
CA GLY A 88 6.36 4.98 3.69
C GLY A 88 7.46 3.94 3.44
N GLU A 89 8.60 4.14 4.08
CA GLU A 89 9.78 3.29 4.00
C GLU A 89 9.82 2.31 5.18
N LEU A 90 8.88 1.36 5.19
CA LEU A 90 8.79 0.36 6.27
C LEU A 90 9.76 -0.80 6.03
N ILE A 91 10.38 -1.29 7.11
CA ILE A 91 11.23 -2.49 7.09
C ILE A 91 10.68 -3.48 8.13
N GLY A 92 10.21 -4.64 7.66
CA GLY A 92 9.74 -5.72 8.53
C GLY A 92 8.70 -5.30 9.58
N PRO A 93 7.57 -4.70 9.18
CA PRO A 93 6.56 -4.21 10.14
C PRO A 93 6.10 -5.36 11.05
N LEU A 94 6.05 -5.10 12.35
CA LEU A 94 5.54 -6.05 13.33
C LEU A 94 4.01 -6.04 13.32
N VAL A 95 3.39 -7.18 13.65
CA VAL A 95 1.93 -7.24 13.82
C VAL A 95 1.49 -6.20 14.84
N GLY A 96 0.45 -5.43 14.51
CA GLY A 96 -0.02 -4.28 15.26
C GLY A 96 0.57 -2.94 14.82
N THR A 97 1.53 -2.92 13.87
CA THR A 97 2.04 -1.66 13.30
C THR A 97 0.90 -0.87 12.68
N GLN A 98 0.77 0.40 13.06
CA GLN A 98 -0.22 1.32 12.52
C GLN A 98 0.44 2.41 11.69
N VAL A 99 -0.14 2.71 10.53
CA VAL A 99 0.28 3.81 9.66
C VAL A 99 -0.93 4.70 9.39
N PRO A 100 -0.81 6.04 9.50
CA PRO A 100 -1.89 6.94 9.13
C PRO A 100 -2.06 6.99 7.61
N VAL A 101 -3.28 6.83 7.12
CA VAL A 101 -3.67 7.02 5.71
C VAL A 101 -4.39 8.37 5.58
N GLY A 102 -3.88 9.22 4.70
CA GLY A 102 -4.31 10.61 4.57
C GLY A 102 -3.69 11.52 5.65
N ASN A 103 -4.28 12.71 5.83
CA ASN A 103 -3.87 13.66 6.86
C ASN A 103 -5.02 14.60 7.21
N ALA A 104 -4.89 15.36 8.31
CA ALA A 104 -5.93 16.27 8.81
C ALA A 104 -6.26 17.44 7.86
N GLY A 105 -5.40 17.74 6.87
CA GLY A 105 -5.68 18.72 5.82
C GLY A 105 -6.61 18.20 4.72
N ILE A 106 -6.97 16.91 4.76
CA ILE A 106 -7.90 16.28 3.83
C ILE A 106 -9.33 16.38 4.36
N PRO A 107 -10.28 16.95 3.59
CA PRO A 107 -11.68 17.00 3.97
C PRO A 107 -12.20 15.64 4.40
N THR A 108 -13.01 15.66 5.45
CA THR A 108 -13.79 14.49 5.86
C THR A 108 -14.59 13.97 4.65
N PRO A 109 -14.61 12.66 4.41
CA PRO A 109 -15.37 12.09 3.31
C PRO A 109 -16.85 12.44 3.44
N VAL A 110 -17.48 12.86 2.35
CA VAL A 110 -18.92 13.09 2.30
C VAL A 110 -19.58 11.85 1.72
N SER A 111 -20.36 11.14 2.52
CA SER A 111 -21.21 10.06 2.02
C SER A 111 -22.47 10.65 1.36
N PRO A 112 -22.98 10.04 0.28
CA PRO A 112 -24.29 10.39 -0.26
C PRO A 112 -25.44 10.18 0.74
N ASN A 113 -25.24 9.36 1.78
CA ASN A 113 -26.20 9.24 2.89
C ASN A 113 -25.73 10.08 4.09
N PRO A 114 -26.48 11.12 4.50
CA PRO A 114 -26.08 12.00 5.60
C PRO A 114 -26.00 11.29 6.96
N LEU A 115 -26.64 10.12 7.11
CA LEU A 115 -26.65 9.34 8.34
C LEU A 115 -25.39 8.47 8.53
N ASP A 116 -24.47 8.43 7.57
CA ASP A 116 -23.31 7.54 7.63
C ASP A 116 -22.20 8.02 8.59
N HIS A 117 -22.31 9.24 9.14
CA HIS A 117 -21.42 9.83 10.16
C HIS A 117 -19.92 9.51 9.94
N PRO A 118 -19.32 10.04 8.87
CA PRO A 118 -17.94 9.76 8.49
C PRO A 118 -16.94 10.33 9.49
N ARG A 119 -15.90 9.57 9.82
CA ARG A 119 -14.78 10.05 10.63
C ARG A 119 -13.76 10.80 9.78
N PRO A 120 -13.15 11.88 10.31
CA PRO A 120 -12.12 12.62 9.60
C PRO A 120 -10.84 11.79 9.42
N PHE A 121 -10.02 12.19 8.45
CA PHE A 121 -8.66 11.67 8.28
C PHE A 121 -7.70 12.22 9.36
N PRO A 122 -6.56 11.55 9.63
CA PRO A 122 -6.13 10.27 9.04
C PRO A 122 -6.86 9.06 9.62
N TRP A 123 -6.95 7.99 8.83
CA TRP A 123 -7.40 6.68 9.29
C TRP A 123 -6.20 5.77 9.50
N ASN A 124 -6.14 5.06 10.62
CA ASN A 124 -5.04 4.12 10.84
C ASN A 124 -5.29 2.81 10.09
N ILE A 125 -4.33 2.44 9.22
CA ILE A 125 -4.22 1.10 8.66
C ILE A 125 -3.27 0.28 9.52
N THR A 126 -3.68 -0.94 9.88
CA THR A 126 -2.94 -1.82 10.81
C THR A 126 -2.42 -3.05 10.08
N PHE A 127 -1.17 -3.43 10.31
CA PHE A 127 -0.65 -4.72 9.88
C PHE A 127 -1.14 -5.79 10.86
N ASP A 128 -2.09 -6.63 10.46
CA ASP A 128 -2.65 -7.67 11.33
C ASP A 128 -2.13 -9.08 10.98
N SER A 129 -1.54 -9.26 9.79
CA SER A 129 -1.00 -10.53 9.30
C SER A 129 -1.95 -11.74 9.40
N ILE A 130 -3.27 -11.52 9.42
CA ILE A 130 -4.27 -12.61 9.40
C ILE A 130 -4.07 -13.47 8.14
N GLN A 131 -3.68 -12.82 7.04
CA GLN A 131 -3.14 -13.44 5.84
C GLN A 131 -1.78 -12.80 5.50
N PRO A 132 -0.92 -13.46 4.71
CA PRO A 132 0.37 -12.90 4.31
C PRO A 132 0.21 -11.50 3.70
N GLY A 133 0.90 -10.52 4.28
CA GLY A 133 0.85 -9.13 3.82
C GLY A 133 -0.48 -8.42 4.06
N HIS A 134 -1.40 -8.96 4.86
CA HIS A 134 -2.69 -8.32 5.10
C HIS A 134 -2.57 -7.10 6.02
N TRP A 135 -3.17 -6.01 5.55
CA TRP A 135 -3.34 -4.75 6.25
C TRP A 135 -4.80 -4.36 6.25
N SER A 136 -5.27 -3.73 7.32
CA SER A 136 -6.69 -3.42 7.45
C SER A 136 -6.96 -2.09 8.13
N ILE A 137 -8.01 -1.40 7.67
CA ILE A 137 -8.57 -0.23 8.37
C ILE A 137 -9.84 -0.70 9.07
N ALA A 138 -9.87 -0.58 10.40
CA ALA A 138 -11.03 -0.98 11.19
C ALA A 138 -12.25 -0.09 10.86
N ARG A 139 -13.46 -0.66 10.89
CA ARG A 139 -14.70 0.10 10.67
C ARG A 139 -14.78 1.38 11.51
N ALA A 140 -14.39 1.28 12.79
CA ALA A 140 -14.40 2.39 13.74
C ALA A 140 -13.37 3.51 13.44
N GLN A 141 -12.49 3.32 12.46
CA GLN A 141 -11.65 4.40 11.93
C GLN A 141 -12.39 5.19 10.85
N ILE A 142 -13.38 4.57 10.17
CA ILE A 142 -14.02 5.10 8.96
C ILE A 142 -15.33 5.83 9.31
N VAL A 143 -16.14 5.27 10.20
CA VAL A 143 -17.45 5.80 10.60
C VAL A 143 -17.68 5.68 12.10
N ASP A 144 -18.54 6.55 12.64
CA ASP A 144 -19.10 6.41 13.99
C ASP A 144 -20.27 5.42 14.03
N ASP A 145 -20.88 5.11 12.89
CA ASP A 145 -22.00 4.17 12.78
C ASP A 145 -21.56 2.70 12.92
N THR A 146 -22.53 1.83 13.23
CA THR A 146 -22.35 0.40 13.46
C THR A 146 -22.57 -0.47 12.23
N THR A 147 -22.90 0.09 11.06
CA THR A 147 -23.14 -0.71 9.85
C THR A 147 -21.92 -0.79 8.92
N ASN A 148 -21.67 -1.99 8.41
CA ASN A 148 -20.62 -2.23 7.42
C ASN A 148 -20.93 -1.53 6.09
N ALA A 149 -22.21 -1.36 5.76
CA ALA A 149 -22.65 -0.67 4.55
C ALA A 149 -22.32 0.83 4.60
N ALA A 150 -22.56 1.52 5.74
CA ALA A 150 -22.17 2.91 5.92
C ALA A 150 -20.64 3.07 5.80
N ALA A 151 -19.89 2.22 6.49
CA ALA A 151 -18.43 2.22 6.41
C ALA A 151 -17.91 2.00 4.99
N SER A 152 -18.55 1.11 4.21
CA SER A 152 -18.13 0.84 2.83
C SER A 152 -18.38 2.04 1.90
N ARG A 153 -19.50 2.74 2.07
CA ARG A 153 -19.80 3.98 1.31
C ARG A 153 -18.83 5.11 1.67
N VAL A 154 -18.58 5.30 2.96
CA VAL A 154 -17.63 6.31 3.44
C VAL A 154 -16.20 5.98 3.03
N ALA A 155 -15.79 4.71 3.05
CA ALA A 155 -14.51 4.27 2.53
C ALA A 155 -14.38 4.59 1.04
N ALA A 156 -15.41 4.28 0.24
CA ALA A 156 -15.40 4.61 -1.18
C ALA A 156 -15.24 6.12 -1.43
N ALA A 157 -16.02 6.95 -0.74
CA ALA A 157 -15.92 8.40 -0.82
C ALA A 157 -14.54 8.91 -0.36
N GLY A 158 -14.00 8.34 0.72
CA GLY A 158 -12.71 8.73 1.29
C GLY A 158 -11.55 8.38 0.38
N PHE A 159 -11.49 7.15 -0.13
CA PHE A 159 -10.44 6.75 -1.07
C PHE A 159 -10.53 7.49 -2.41
N ARG A 160 -11.72 7.92 -2.85
CA ARG A 160 -11.85 8.82 -3.99
C ARG A 160 -11.16 10.17 -3.74
N ILE A 161 -11.42 10.78 -2.58
CA ILE A 161 -10.77 12.05 -2.19
C ILE A 161 -9.25 11.88 -2.08
N LEU A 162 -8.80 10.79 -1.45
CA LEU A 162 -7.38 10.51 -1.31
C LEU A 162 -6.72 10.33 -2.69
N ALA A 163 -7.30 9.50 -3.57
CA ALA A 163 -6.73 9.20 -4.89
C ALA A 163 -6.70 10.40 -5.84
N THR A 164 -7.51 11.42 -5.60
CA THR A 164 -7.57 12.64 -6.43
C THR A 164 -6.77 13.80 -5.85
N ARG A 165 -6.13 13.60 -4.69
CA ARG A 165 -5.38 14.65 -4.00
C ARG A 165 -3.89 14.36 -3.97
N ALA A 166 -3.12 15.29 -4.55
CA ALA A 166 -1.66 15.24 -4.48
C ALA A 166 -1.17 15.17 -3.02
N GLY A 167 -0.17 14.32 -2.77
CA GLY A 167 0.42 14.15 -1.44
C GLY A 167 -0.41 13.33 -0.44
N SER A 168 -1.52 12.70 -0.86
CA SER A 168 -2.29 11.80 0.00
C SER A 168 -1.62 10.45 0.26
N GLY A 169 -0.67 10.06 -0.60
CA GLY A 169 -0.08 8.72 -0.62
C GLY A 169 -0.98 7.65 -1.27
N VAL A 170 -2.14 8.02 -1.82
CA VAL A 170 -3.06 7.10 -2.50
C VAL A 170 -3.07 7.36 -3.99
N THR A 171 -2.95 6.30 -4.78
CA THR A 171 -2.96 6.35 -6.25
C THR A 171 -3.80 5.21 -6.82
N VAL A 172 -4.18 5.33 -8.08
CA VAL A 172 -4.81 4.26 -8.87
C VAL A 172 -3.77 3.73 -9.85
N ILE A 173 -3.66 2.41 -9.95
CA ILE A 173 -2.79 1.74 -10.93
C ILE A 173 -3.58 0.72 -11.75
N ASN A 174 -3.04 0.41 -12.94
CA ASN A 174 -3.61 -0.55 -13.86
C ASN A 174 -3.62 -1.98 -13.32
N GLY A 175 -4.76 -2.65 -13.51
CA GLY A 175 -4.89 -4.11 -13.44
C GLY A 175 -5.02 -4.68 -14.84
N THR A 176 -6.13 -5.37 -15.10
CA THR A 176 -6.49 -5.85 -16.46
C THR A 176 -6.92 -4.70 -17.38
N LEU A 177 -7.40 -3.59 -16.84
CA LEU A 177 -7.65 -2.37 -17.62
C LEU A 177 -6.38 -1.50 -17.68
N GLY A 178 -6.05 -1.00 -18.88
CA GLY A 178 -4.82 -0.26 -19.16
C GLY A 178 -4.88 1.26 -18.93
N ASN A 179 -6.05 1.79 -18.58
CA ASN A 179 -6.34 3.23 -18.43
C ASN A 179 -6.95 3.56 -17.07
N CYS A 180 -6.60 2.82 -16.02
CA CYS A 180 -7.16 3.00 -14.70
C CYS A 180 -6.86 4.40 -14.17
N THR A 181 -7.91 5.10 -13.75
CA THR A 181 -7.83 6.47 -13.24
C THR A 181 -8.79 6.67 -12.09
N ALA A 182 -8.51 7.67 -11.26
CA ALA A 182 -9.42 8.06 -10.19
C ALA A 182 -10.64 8.84 -10.71
N GLN A 183 -10.52 9.50 -11.87
CA GLN A 183 -11.55 10.33 -12.52
C GLN A 183 -11.44 10.26 -14.04
#